data_AF-A0A1F4UKN4-F1
#
_entry.id   AF-A0A1F4UKN4-F1
#
_cell.length_a   1.000
_cell.length_b   1.000
_cell.length_c   1.000
_cell.angle_alpha   90.00
_cell.angle_beta   90.00
_cell.angle_gamma   90.00
#
_symmetry.space_group_name_H-M   'P 1'
#
loop_
_entity.id
_entity.type
_entity.pdbx_description
1 polymer ?
#
loop_
_entity_poly.entity_id
_entity_poly.type
_entity_poly.pdbx_seq_one_letter_code
_entity_poly.pdbx_strand_id
1 'polypeptide(L)'
;MIATLTEVKNILGIENALNDSRIKFLGNIIEEEIHDICKNHFIRDIDIDNAKYLGSNTISFEASTNKILDSSNGLNRFIVGNTIKIIGSLENDGIYYIKTVDAGGAFLTIDTDYGEIEDEAVGEYVGVYKIWYPKSLKFPYAAMINYKLSKDSNKIDKGINSERIDDYSISFGISKIYYGYPTSIINMLTPYRKYY
;
A
#
# COMPACT_ATOMS: atom_id res chain seq x y z
N MET A 1 -2.96 -3.43 4.88
CA MET A 1 -1.93 -2.46 5.18
C MET A 1 -0.66 -3.27 5.41
N ILE A 2 0.46 -2.82 4.87
CA ILE A 2 1.75 -3.49 5.02
C ILE A 2 2.20 -3.42 6.49
N ALA A 3 2.09 -2.25 7.12
CA ALA A 3 2.36 -2.06 8.54
C ALA A 3 1.50 -0.92 9.13
N THR A 4 1.09 -1.06 10.39
CA THR A 4 0.39 0.02 11.11
C THR A 4 1.33 1.18 11.46
N LEU A 5 0.78 2.37 11.75
CA LEU A 5 1.53 3.52 12.25
C LEU A 5 2.45 3.13 13.43
N THR A 6 1.91 2.37 14.39
CA THR A 6 2.67 1.93 15.57
C THR A 6 3.83 1.02 15.18
N GLU A 7 3.61 0.08 14.26
CA GLU A 7 4.66 -0.82 13.78
C GLU A 7 5.77 -0.07 13.02
N VAL A 8 5.41 0.90 12.17
CA VAL A 8 6.37 1.74 11.46
C VAL A 8 7.21 2.55 12.45
N LYS A 9 6.57 3.18 13.45
CA LYS A 9 7.27 3.93 14.50
C LYS A 9 8.23 3.06 15.29
N ASN A 10 7.83 1.84 15.64
CA ASN A 10 8.68 0.88 16.33
C ASN A 10 9.89 0.45 15.48
N ILE A 11 9.71 0.21 14.18
CA ILE A 11 10.83 -0.16 13.28
C ILE A 11 11.81 1.01 13.12
N LEU A 12 11.31 2.25 13.05
CA LEU A 12 12.12 3.45 12.83
C LEU A 12 12.69 4.06 14.12
N GLY A 13 12.25 3.61 15.29
CA GLY A 13 12.63 4.22 16.57
C GLY A 13 12.10 5.65 16.74
N ILE A 14 10.93 5.96 16.17
CA ILE A 14 10.30 7.29 16.29
C ILE A 14 9.30 7.28 17.44
N GLU A 15 9.62 8.00 18.51
CA GLU A 15 8.74 8.08 19.69
C GLU A 15 7.75 9.25 19.63
N ASN A 16 8.10 10.34 18.94
CA ASN A 16 7.26 11.54 18.87
C ASN A 16 6.03 11.36 17.95
N ALA A 17 4.99 12.16 18.19
CA ALA A 17 3.75 12.14 17.40
C ALA A 17 3.72 13.16 16.24
N LEU A 18 4.77 13.97 16.09
CA LEU A 18 4.79 15.10 15.15
C LEU A 18 4.65 14.67 13.68
N ASN A 19 5.10 13.47 13.36
CA ASN A 19 5.06 12.94 12.00
C ASN A 19 3.92 11.94 11.79
N ASP A 20 3.03 11.71 12.75
CA ASP A 20 2.06 10.61 12.69
C ASP A 20 1.12 10.73 11.48
N SER A 21 0.56 11.93 11.25
CA SER A 21 -0.29 12.19 10.09
C SER A 21 0.46 12.04 8.77
N ARG A 22 1.74 12.46 8.72
CA ARG A 22 2.58 12.32 7.52
C ARG A 22 2.94 10.85 7.25
N ILE A 23 3.21 10.07 8.29
CA ILE A 23 3.47 8.64 8.18
C ILE A 23 2.24 7.92 7.64
N LYS A 24 1.03 8.25 8.13
CA LYS A 24 -0.21 7.68 7.59
C LYS A 24 -0.37 7.99 6.09
N PHE A 25 -0.21 9.26 5.70
CA PHE A 25 -0.34 9.70 4.31
C PHE A 25 0.70 9.03 3.39
N LEU A 26 1.99 9.07 3.76
CA LEU A 26 3.06 8.41 3.02
C LEU A 26 2.87 6.90 2.97
N GLY A 27 2.29 6.33 4.03
CA GLY A 27 2.01 4.92 4.11
C GLY A 27 1.15 4.44 2.96
N ASN A 28 0.05 5.14 2.64
CA ASN A 28 -0.84 4.78 1.53
C ASN A 28 -0.13 4.87 0.17
N ILE A 29 0.59 5.97 -0.07
CA ILE A 29 1.33 6.19 -1.32
C ILE A 29 2.38 5.10 -1.53
N ILE A 30 3.13 4.76 -0.48
CA ILE A 30 4.21 3.78 -0.58
C ILE A 30 3.67 2.36 -0.79
N GLU A 31 2.49 2.03 -0.25
CA GLU A 31 1.85 0.74 -0.56
C GLU A 31 1.61 0.60 -2.07
N GLU A 32 1.07 1.63 -2.71
CA GLU A 32 0.86 1.64 -4.16
C GLU A 32 2.19 1.58 -4.93
N GLU A 33 3.18 2.40 -4.55
CA GLU A 33 4.50 2.38 -5.17
C GLU A 33 5.18 1.00 -5.04
N ILE A 34 5.00 0.27 -3.94
CA ILE A 34 5.56 -1.08 -3.77
C ILE A 34 4.93 -2.06 -4.76
N HIS A 35 3.62 -1.99 -5.00
CA HIS A 35 2.96 -2.82 -6.02
C HIS A 35 3.55 -2.54 -7.40
N ASP A 36 3.79 -1.26 -7.71
CA ASP A 36 4.36 -0.82 -8.98
C ASP A 36 5.83 -1.21 -9.17
N ILE A 37 6.65 -1.07 -8.13
CA ILE A 37 8.07 -1.43 -8.17
C ILE A 37 8.25 -2.95 -8.26
N CYS A 38 7.47 -3.70 -7.47
CA CYS A 38 7.55 -5.15 -7.44
C CYS A 38 6.83 -5.81 -8.64
N LYS A 39 6.00 -5.07 -9.38
CA LYS A 39 5.10 -5.62 -10.40
C LYS A 39 4.31 -6.83 -9.88
N ASN A 40 3.89 -6.72 -8.63
CA ASN A 40 3.25 -7.80 -7.89
C ASN A 40 2.06 -7.25 -7.11
N HIS A 41 0.89 -7.82 -7.34
CA HIS A 41 -0.33 -7.42 -6.64
C HIS A 41 -0.52 -8.08 -5.27
N PHE A 42 0.39 -8.99 -4.88
CA PHE A 42 0.35 -9.68 -3.59
C PHE A 42 -0.98 -10.43 -3.33
N ILE A 43 -1.67 -10.81 -4.41
CA ILE A 43 -2.84 -11.68 -4.39
C ILE A 43 -2.34 -13.11 -4.23
N ARG A 44 -2.82 -13.81 -3.21
CA ARG A 44 -2.43 -15.20 -2.92
C ARG A 44 -3.46 -16.15 -3.52
N ASP A 45 -3.00 -16.98 -4.45
CA ASP A 45 -3.82 -17.93 -5.21
C ASP A 45 -3.83 -19.35 -4.61
N ILE A 46 -3.56 -19.50 -3.30
CA ILE A 46 -3.20 -20.83 -2.74
C ILE A 46 -4.35 -21.64 -2.13
N ASP A 47 -5.60 -21.15 -2.08
CA ASP A 47 -6.72 -22.01 -1.63
C ASP A 47 -7.77 -22.13 -2.74
N ILE A 48 -7.70 -23.29 -3.40
CA ILE A 48 -8.43 -23.72 -4.61
C ILE A 48 -9.97 -23.69 -4.50
N ASP A 49 -10.58 -23.42 -3.34
CA ASP A 49 -12.05 -23.38 -3.24
C ASP A 49 -12.66 -22.21 -2.44
N ASN A 50 -11.89 -21.34 -1.76
CA ASN A 50 -12.46 -20.28 -0.90
C ASN A 50 -11.53 -19.09 -0.58
N ALA A 51 -10.34 -18.96 -1.17
CA ALA A 51 -9.42 -17.85 -0.87
C ALA A 51 -9.83 -16.52 -1.55
N LYS A 52 -10.93 -15.94 -1.07
CA LYS A 52 -11.19 -14.48 -1.04
C LYS A 52 -10.98 -13.74 -2.37
N TYR A 53 -11.54 -14.31 -3.42
CA TYR A 53 -11.83 -13.64 -4.67
C TYR A 53 -13.35 -13.65 -4.88
N LEU A 54 -13.92 -12.49 -5.18
CA LEU A 54 -15.31 -12.33 -5.61
C LEU A 54 -15.28 -11.55 -6.92
N GLY A 55 -15.53 -12.23 -8.04
CA GLY A 55 -15.83 -11.58 -9.31
C GLY A 55 -17.34 -11.66 -9.54
N SER A 56 -18.05 -10.55 -9.42
CA SER A 56 -19.51 -10.54 -9.58
C SER A 56 -19.99 -9.22 -10.19
N ASN A 57 -21.11 -9.29 -10.91
CA ASN A 57 -21.83 -8.13 -11.41
C ASN A 57 -22.92 -7.63 -10.44
N THR A 58 -22.95 -8.17 -9.22
CA THR A 58 -23.89 -7.81 -8.15
C THR A 58 -23.31 -6.84 -7.13
N ILE A 59 -22.08 -6.37 -7.37
CA ILE A 59 -21.38 -5.43 -6.49
C ILE A 59 -21.79 -4.01 -6.83
N SER A 60 -22.07 -3.23 -5.79
CA SER A 60 -22.29 -1.79 -5.87
C SER A 60 -21.55 -1.07 -4.76
N PHE A 61 -21.44 0.24 -4.89
CA PHE A 61 -20.67 1.11 -4.02
C PHE A 61 -21.54 2.26 -3.52
N GLU A 62 -21.48 2.53 -2.22
CA GLU A 62 -22.20 3.61 -1.55
C GLU A 62 -21.21 4.52 -0.82
N ALA A 63 -20.93 5.69 -1.40
CA ALA A 63 -19.98 6.68 -0.92
C ALA A 63 -20.39 7.22 0.45
N SER A 64 -21.68 7.52 0.64
CA SER A 64 -22.20 8.14 1.86
C SER A 64 -21.93 7.32 3.14
N THR A 65 -21.80 6.00 3.00
CA THR A 65 -21.50 5.10 4.11
C THR A 65 -20.16 4.37 3.95
N ASN A 66 -19.40 4.67 2.90
CA ASN A 66 -18.19 3.96 2.48
C ASN A 66 -18.37 2.44 2.46
N LYS A 67 -19.46 1.99 1.84
CA LYS A 67 -19.82 0.58 1.74
C LYS A 67 -19.61 0.01 0.36
N ILE A 68 -19.16 -1.23 0.35
CA ILE A 68 -19.25 -2.14 -0.79
C ILE A 68 -20.40 -3.08 -0.48
N LEU A 69 -21.41 -3.13 -1.33
CA LEU A 69 -22.56 -4.00 -1.19
C LEU A 69 -22.50 -5.12 -2.21
N ASP A 70 -23.10 -6.26 -1.87
CA ASP A 70 -23.27 -7.38 -2.79
C ASP A 70 -24.66 -8.00 -2.61
N SER A 71 -25.51 -7.91 -3.63
CA SER A 71 -26.84 -8.52 -3.59
C SER A 71 -26.82 -10.05 -3.56
N SER A 72 -25.68 -10.67 -3.88
CA SER A 72 -25.47 -12.13 -3.83
C SER A 72 -24.90 -12.63 -2.49
N ASN A 73 -24.66 -11.73 -1.53
CA ASN A 73 -24.12 -12.06 -0.21
C ASN A 73 -22.75 -12.77 -0.21
N GLY A 74 -21.93 -12.54 -1.23
CA GLY A 74 -20.61 -13.14 -1.40
C GLY A 74 -19.50 -12.53 -0.54
N LEU A 75 -19.77 -11.43 0.17
CA LEU A 75 -18.76 -10.70 0.94
C LEU A 75 -18.44 -11.34 2.31
N ASN A 76 -19.19 -12.37 2.73
CA ASN A 76 -18.95 -13.13 3.97
C ASN A 76 -17.58 -13.86 4.00
N ARG A 77 -16.91 -13.96 2.84
CA ARG A 77 -15.58 -14.54 2.69
C ARG A 77 -14.47 -13.64 3.27
N PHE A 78 -14.76 -12.35 3.44
CA PHE A 78 -13.86 -11.38 4.02
C PHE A 78 -14.03 -11.28 5.54
N ILE A 79 -12.99 -10.78 6.20
CA ILE A 79 -12.98 -10.58 7.66
C ILE A 79 -12.42 -9.19 7.94
N VAL A 80 -12.81 -8.62 9.08
CA VAL A 80 -12.32 -7.32 9.56
C VAL A 80 -10.79 -7.31 9.61
N GLY A 81 -10.19 -6.19 9.21
CA GLY A 81 -8.74 -6.01 9.17
C GLY A 81 -8.06 -6.62 7.94
N ASN A 82 -8.77 -7.33 7.07
CA ASN A 82 -8.22 -7.71 5.77
C ASN A 82 -7.99 -6.46 4.91
N THR A 83 -7.00 -6.57 4.02
CA THR A 83 -6.79 -5.65 2.91
C THR A 83 -7.34 -6.27 1.65
N ILE A 84 -8.06 -5.48 0.87
CA ILE A 84 -8.64 -5.90 -0.40
C ILE A 84 -8.13 -5.01 -1.52
N LYS A 85 -8.13 -5.58 -2.73
CA LYS A 85 -7.93 -4.86 -3.98
C LYS A 85 -9.20 -5.00 -4.81
N ILE A 86 -9.69 -3.89 -5.32
CA ILE A 86 -10.82 -3.81 -6.25
C ILE A 86 -10.25 -3.59 -7.64
N ILE A 87 -10.77 -4.35 -8.61
CA ILE A 87 -10.38 -4.29 -10.03
C ILE A 87 -11.65 -4.44 -10.87
N GLY A 88 -11.78 -3.65 -11.93
CA GLY A 88 -12.90 -3.75 -12.88
C GLY A 88 -14.12 -2.91 -12.50
N SER A 89 -13.98 -2.03 -11.51
CA SER A 89 -14.93 -0.96 -11.22
C SER A 89 -14.60 0.28 -12.07
N LEU A 90 -15.60 1.13 -12.29
CA LEU A 90 -15.42 2.37 -13.07
C LEU A 90 -14.62 3.44 -12.30
N GLU A 91 -14.90 3.61 -11.01
CA GLU A 91 -14.37 4.72 -10.19
C GLU A 91 -13.66 4.25 -8.92
N ASN A 92 -13.86 2.99 -8.52
CA ASN A 92 -13.42 2.46 -7.23
C ASN A 92 -12.28 1.45 -7.32
N ASP A 93 -11.56 1.37 -8.45
CA ASP A 93 -10.39 0.51 -8.58
C ASP A 93 -9.25 0.98 -7.65
N GLY A 94 -8.76 0.10 -6.78
CA GLY A 94 -7.81 0.50 -5.75
C GLY A 94 -7.59 -0.51 -4.64
N ILE A 95 -6.79 -0.13 -3.64
CA ILE A 95 -6.51 -0.92 -2.44
C ILE A 95 -7.26 -0.30 -1.26
N TYR A 96 -8.03 -1.12 -0.54
CA TYR A 96 -8.85 -0.69 0.59
C TYR A 96 -8.68 -1.58 1.82
N TYR A 97 -9.07 -1.04 2.97
CA TYR A 97 -8.99 -1.73 4.25
C TYR A 97 -10.38 -1.92 4.84
N ILE A 98 -10.68 -3.16 5.23
CA ILE A 98 -11.99 -3.52 5.76
C ILE A 98 -12.08 -3.14 7.24
N LYS A 99 -13.02 -2.25 7.56
CA LYS A 99 -13.35 -1.82 8.92
C LYS A 99 -14.40 -2.71 9.57
N THR A 100 -15.46 -3.05 8.85
CA THR A 100 -16.51 -3.96 9.31
C THR A 100 -16.97 -4.86 8.17
N VAL A 101 -17.49 -6.04 8.54
CA VAL A 101 -18.06 -7.03 7.61
C VAL A 101 -19.43 -7.40 8.13
N ASP A 102 -20.43 -7.37 7.26
CA ASP A 102 -21.72 -7.96 7.56
C ASP A 102 -21.60 -9.48 7.71
N ALA A 103 -22.19 -10.04 8.76
CA ALA A 103 -22.14 -11.49 9.02
C ALA A 103 -22.84 -12.30 7.92
N GLY A 104 -23.85 -11.71 7.27
CA GLY A 104 -24.56 -12.30 6.13
C GLY A 104 -23.81 -12.17 4.81
N GLY A 105 -22.80 -11.30 4.73
CA GLY A 105 -22.04 -11.04 3.50
C GLY A 105 -22.70 -10.02 2.57
N ALA A 106 -23.70 -9.28 3.04
CA ALA A 106 -24.41 -8.29 2.22
C ALA A 106 -23.59 -7.03 1.97
N PHE A 107 -22.71 -6.66 2.90
CA PHE A 107 -21.86 -5.47 2.77
C PHE A 107 -20.55 -5.55 3.54
N LEU A 108 -19.60 -4.73 3.13
CA LEU A 108 -18.36 -4.39 3.83
C LEU A 108 -18.30 -2.88 4.00
N THR A 109 -17.77 -2.38 5.11
CA THR A 109 -17.44 -0.95 5.25
C THR A 109 -15.93 -0.77 5.16
N ILE A 110 -15.49 0.24 4.40
CA ILE A 110 -14.08 0.60 4.28
C ILE A 110 -13.67 1.55 5.41
N ASP A 111 -12.38 1.51 5.76
CA ASP A 111 -11.80 2.44 6.70
C ASP A 111 -11.49 3.80 6.05
N THR A 112 -12.25 4.80 6.45
CA THR A 112 -12.19 6.19 5.96
C THR A 112 -10.87 6.89 6.24
N ASP A 113 -10.09 6.39 7.19
CA ASP A 113 -8.73 6.89 7.46
C ASP A 113 -7.76 6.66 6.29
N TYR A 114 -8.14 5.79 5.35
CA TYR A 114 -7.22 5.24 4.37
C TYR A 114 -7.77 5.19 2.93
N GLY A 115 -9.05 5.51 2.72
CA GLY A 115 -9.65 5.56 1.39
C GLY A 115 -11.12 5.97 1.45
N GLU A 116 -11.60 6.51 0.34
CA GLU A 116 -13.00 6.86 0.12
C GLU A 116 -13.49 6.12 -1.13
N ILE A 117 -14.79 5.89 -1.19
CA ILE A 117 -15.47 5.20 -2.29
C ILE A 117 -16.42 6.20 -2.95
N GLU A 118 -16.55 6.11 -4.27
CA GLU A 118 -17.54 6.84 -5.07
C GLU A 118 -18.78 5.97 -5.34
N ASP A 119 -19.93 6.62 -5.51
CA ASP A 119 -21.20 5.93 -5.76
C ASP A 119 -21.18 5.23 -7.12
N GLU A 120 -21.38 3.91 -7.13
CA GLU A 120 -21.41 3.12 -8.36
C GLU A 120 -22.46 2.02 -8.25
N ALA A 121 -23.36 1.96 -9.24
CA ALA A 121 -24.44 0.99 -9.27
C ALA A 121 -23.94 -0.40 -9.72
N VAL A 122 -24.75 -1.43 -9.45
CA VAL A 122 -24.52 -2.77 -10.02
C VAL A 122 -24.52 -2.73 -11.55
N GLY A 123 -23.69 -3.55 -12.19
CA GLY A 123 -23.73 -3.71 -13.65
C GLY A 123 -22.47 -4.32 -14.24
N GLU A 124 -21.30 -3.86 -13.80
CA GLU A 124 -20.01 -4.34 -14.28
C GLU A 124 -19.47 -5.50 -13.45
N TYR A 125 -18.66 -6.36 -14.08
CA TYR A 125 -17.98 -7.44 -13.36
C TYR A 125 -16.83 -6.87 -12.54
N VAL A 126 -17.08 -6.69 -11.24
CA VAL A 126 -16.10 -6.19 -10.29
C VAL A 126 -15.43 -7.35 -9.57
N GLY A 127 -14.10 -7.33 -9.53
CA GLY A 127 -13.26 -8.28 -8.83
C GLY A 127 -12.77 -7.72 -7.49
N VAL A 128 -13.18 -8.34 -6.38
CA VAL A 128 -12.67 -8.03 -5.04
C VAL A 128 -11.72 -9.14 -4.59
N TYR A 129 -10.46 -8.78 -4.41
CA TYR A 129 -9.36 -9.71 -4.10
C TYR A 129 -8.79 -9.44 -2.73
N LYS A 130 -8.52 -10.46 -1.92
CA LYS A 130 -7.73 -10.28 -0.70
C LYS A 130 -6.25 -10.14 -1.03
N ILE A 131 -5.63 -9.11 -0.47
CA ILE A 131 -4.18 -8.92 -0.51
C ILE A 131 -3.53 -9.61 0.70
N TRP A 132 -2.39 -10.26 0.47
CA TRP A 132 -1.55 -10.82 1.53
C TRP A 132 -0.12 -10.31 1.42
N TYR A 133 0.30 -9.53 2.41
CA TYR A 133 1.67 -9.02 2.48
C TYR A 133 2.56 -9.94 3.33
N PRO A 134 3.75 -10.32 2.83
CA PRO A 134 4.77 -10.99 3.63
C PRO A 134 5.19 -10.10 4.81
N LYS A 135 5.35 -10.68 6.01
CA LYS A 135 5.74 -9.92 7.22
C LYS A 135 7.07 -9.18 7.07
N SER A 136 7.98 -9.73 6.29
CA SER A 136 9.29 -9.15 6.00
C SER A 136 9.24 -7.90 5.11
N LEU A 137 8.11 -7.65 4.42
CA LEU A 137 7.89 -6.44 3.62
C LEU A 137 7.77 -5.17 4.49
N LYS A 138 7.55 -5.32 5.80
CA LYS A 138 7.47 -4.20 6.75
C LYS A 138 8.77 -3.39 6.85
N PHE A 139 9.93 -4.04 6.71
CA PHE A 139 11.23 -3.37 6.75
C PHE A 139 11.46 -2.44 5.56
N PRO A 140 11.37 -2.90 4.29
CA PRO A 140 11.52 -1.99 3.15
C PRO A 140 10.45 -0.89 3.16
N TYR A 141 9.21 -1.21 3.55
CA TYR A 141 8.13 -0.23 3.69
C TYR A 141 8.48 0.90 4.67
N ALA A 142 8.92 0.56 5.89
CA ALA A 142 9.35 1.54 6.87
C ALA A 142 10.56 2.36 6.39
N ALA A 143 11.52 1.71 5.72
CA ALA A 143 12.70 2.39 5.15
C ALA A 143 12.31 3.42 4.08
N MET A 144 11.37 3.10 3.20
CA MET A 144 10.84 4.03 2.19
C MET A 144 10.14 5.23 2.84
N ILE A 145 9.33 4.99 3.88
CA ILE A 145 8.68 6.07 4.65
C ILE A 145 9.74 7.00 5.26
N ASN A 146 10.73 6.43 5.95
CA ASN A 146 11.80 7.21 6.58
C ASN A 146 12.58 8.05 5.58
N TYR A 147 12.86 7.49 4.40
CA TYR A 147 13.55 8.20 3.33
C TYR A 147 12.75 9.43 2.88
N LYS A 148 11.45 9.28 2.59
CA LYS A 148 10.58 10.41 2.19
C LYS A 148 10.48 11.46 3.30
N LEU A 149 10.31 11.04 4.56
CA LEU A 149 10.30 11.95 5.72
C LEU A 149 11.59 12.77 5.83
N SER A 150 12.75 12.14 5.58
CA SER A 150 14.06 12.80 5.65
C SER A 150 14.32 13.76 4.48
N LYS A 151 13.86 13.44 3.26
CA LYS A 151 14.09 14.26 2.06
C LYS A 151 13.31 15.57 2.06
N ASP A 152 12.14 15.61 2.68
CA ASP A 152 11.37 16.86 2.85
C ASP A 152 12.11 17.89 3.72
N SER A 153 13.11 17.48 4.51
CA SER A 153 13.87 18.36 5.39
C SER A 153 15.09 19.01 4.71
N ASN A 154 14.94 19.60 3.52
CA ASN A 154 15.95 20.43 2.83
C ASN A 154 17.40 19.86 2.70
N LYS A 155 17.61 18.58 3.00
CA LYS A 155 18.85 17.85 2.74
C LYS A 155 18.74 17.24 1.36
N ILE A 156 18.76 18.12 0.36
CA ILE A 156 19.18 17.70 -0.98
C ILE A 156 20.60 17.18 -0.77
N ASP A 157 20.78 15.86 -0.72
CA ASP A 157 22.09 15.26 -0.89
C ASP A 157 22.64 15.87 -2.17
N LYS A 158 23.57 16.82 -2.04
CA LYS A 158 24.13 17.55 -3.18
C LYS A 158 24.95 16.64 -4.10
N GLY A 159 24.90 15.33 -3.88
CA GLY A 159 25.70 14.33 -4.57
C GLY A 159 27.18 14.45 -4.26
N ILE A 160 27.64 15.39 -3.43
CA ILE A 160 29.06 15.62 -3.12
C ILE A 160 29.44 14.78 -1.90
N ASN A 161 30.37 13.86 -2.09
CA ASN A 161 30.85 12.93 -1.06
C ASN A 161 32.15 13.41 -0.42
N SER A 162 33.01 14.09 -1.19
CA SER A 162 34.19 14.76 -0.66
C SER A 162 34.67 15.85 -1.61
N GLU A 163 35.14 16.96 -1.05
CA GLU A 163 35.90 17.97 -1.79
C GLU A 163 37.33 17.93 -1.28
N ARG A 164 38.29 17.92 -2.20
CA ARG A 164 39.71 18.07 -1.88
C ARG A 164 40.17 19.44 -2.34
N ILE A 165 40.66 20.22 -1.39
CA ILE A 165 41.12 21.60 -1.63
C ILE A 165 42.44 21.59 -2.41
N ASP A 166 43.28 20.59 -2.18
CA ASP A 166 44.63 20.52 -2.74
C ASP A 166 44.67 20.31 -4.26
N ASP A 167 43.67 19.62 -4.82
CA ASP A 167 43.58 19.28 -6.24
C ASP A 167 42.31 19.80 -6.92
N TYR A 168 41.53 20.65 -6.23
CA TYR A 168 40.23 21.16 -6.70
C TYR A 168 39.29 20.04 -7.20
N SER A 169 39.41 18.83 -6.64
CA SER A 169 38.58 17.70 -7.04
C SER A 169 37.34 17.56 -6.16
N ILE A 170 36.22 17.24 -6.80
CA ILE A 170 34.95 16.94 -6.16
C ILE A 170 34.63 15.48 -6.47
N SER A 171 34.46 14.65 -5.45
CA SER A 171 33.94 13.29 -5.61
C SER A 171 32.43 13.30 -5.43
N PHE A 172 31.72 12.70 -6.39
CA PHE A 172 30.28 12.55 -6.29
C PHE A 172 29.92 11.19 -5.66
N GLY A 173 29.20 11.23 -4.54
CA GLY A 173 28.59 10.06 -3.91
C GLY A 173 27.28 9.75 -4.60
N ILE A 174 27.35 9.20 -5.81
CA ILE A 174 26.12 8.85 -6.53
C ILE A 174 25.60 7.54 -5.96
N SER A 175 24.91 7.62 -4.81
CA SER A 175 23.95 6.57 -4.48
C SER A 175 22.94 6.55 -5.62
N LYS A 176 23.01 5.54 -6.50
CA LYS A 176 22.08 5.43 -7.62
C LYS A 176 20.65 5.47 -7.06
N ILE A 177 19.88 6.46 -7.52
CA ILE A 177 18.48 6.60 -7.18
C ILE A 177 17.68 5.88 -8.27
N TYR A 178 16.78 5.00 -7.86
CA TYR A 178 15.89 4.28 -8.76
C TYR A 178 14.46 4.35 -8.20
N TYR A 179 13.49 4.66 -9.07
CA TYR A 179 12.11 4.98 -8.65
C TYR A 179 12.01 6.03 -7.54
N GLY A 180 12.97 6.96 -7.48
CA GLY A 180 13.02 8.00 -6.44
C GLY A 180 13.61 7.55 -5.10
N TYR A 181 14.06 6.30 -4.97
CA TYR A 181 14.66 5.75 -3.73
C TYR A 181 16.12 5.32 -3.92
N PRO A 182 16.92 5.27 -2.84
CA PRO A 182 18.27 4.69 -2.88
C PRO A 182 18.24 3.22 -3.29
N THR A 183 19.25 2.80 -4.06
CA THR A 183 19.40 1.40 -4.52
C THR A 183 19.37 0.39 -3.36
N SER A 184 19.89 0.74 -2.18
CA SER A 184 19.84 -0.13 -0.99
C SER A 184 18.43 -0.48 -0.56
N ILE A 185 17.50 0.49 -0.59
CA ILE A 185 16.09 0.28 -0.24
C ILE A 185 15.40 -0.54 -1.34
N ILE A 186 15.64 -0.21 -2.60
CA ILE A 186 15.08 -0.97 -3.73
C ILE A 186 15.52 -2.44 -3.70
N ASN A 187 16.78 -2.71 -3.36
CA ASN A 187 17.30 -4.08 -3.28
C ASN A 187 16.59 -4.94 -2.21
N MET A 188 16.02 -4.31 -1.16
CA MET A 188 15.21 -5.02 -0.16
C MET A 188 13.86 -5.51 -0.74
N LEU A 189 13.38 -4.89 -1.83
CA LEU A 189 12.14 -5.27 -2.50
C LEU A 189 12.33 -6.37 -3.56
N THR A 190 13.57 -6.59 -4.02
CA THR A 190 13.90 -7.60 -5.03
C THR A 190 13.28 -8.98 -4.79
N PRO A 191 13.27 -9.54 -3.56
CA PRO A 191 12.68 -10.87 -3.31
C PRO A 191 11.18 -10.96 -3.58
N TYR A 192 10.46 -9.84 -3.57
CA TYR A 192 9.00 -9.79 -3.78
C TYR A 192 8.63 -9.43 -5.21
N ARG A 193 9.62 -9.08 -6.03
CA ARG A 193 9.42 -8.70 -7.42
C ARG A 193 9.01 -9.92 -8.21
N LYS A 194 7.93 -9.80 -8.97
CA LYS A 194 7.56 -10.79 -9.98
C LYS A 194 8.18 -10.37 -11.31
N TYR A 195 8.94 -11.29 -11.89
CA TYR A 195 9.40 -11.19 -13.25
C TYR A 195 8.38 -11.96 -14.08
N TYR A 196 7.43 -11.23 -14.65
CA TYR A 196 6.58 -11.72 -15.72
C TYR A 196 7.23 -11.38 -17.05
#